data_AF-A0A832DCX7-F1
#
_entry.id   AF-A0A832DCX7-F1
#
_cell.length_a   1.000
_cell.length_b   1.000
_cell.length_c   1.000
_cell.angle_alpha   90.00
_cell.angle_beta   90.00
_cell.angle_gamma   90.00
#
_symmetry.space_group_name_H-M   'P 1'
#
loop_
_entity.id
_entity.type
_entity.pdbx_description
1 polymer ?
#
loop_
_entity_poly.entity_id
_entity_poly.type
_entity_poly.pdbx_seq_one_letter_code
_entity_poly.pdbx_strand_id
1 'polypeptide(L)'
;MAGELAGRYVEEFRGVLSLLRFLRRAGRLGEVDKFASAPDAESAVEVLREAMSLVYRSRRGEYCVEEEISAEEVSRFEYLCGKECVERRDGKYVLRVRCPRLPTDEELAKLYDALKSGRLKPSVLAALALARRGGRP
;
A
#
# COMPACT_ATOMS: atom_id res chain seq x y z
N MET A 1 16.12 -12.53 -14.81
CA MET A 1 14.94 -13.36 -14.50
C MET A 1 14.08 -12.80 -13.36
N ALA A 2 14.60 -12.54 -12.16
CA ALA A 2 13.78 -11.99 -11.05
C ALA A 2 13.17 -10.60 -11.33
N GLY A 3 13.90 -9.72 -12.03
CA GLY A 3 13.42 -8.38 -12.39
C GLY A 3 12.28 -8.36 -13.41
N GLU A 4 12.22 -9.33 -14.32
CA GLU A 4 11.17 -9.42 -15.36
C GLU A 4 9.84 -9.90 -14.77
N LEU A 5 9.88 -10.84 -13.82
CA LEU A 5 8.70 -11.30 -13.07
C LEU A 5 8.14 -10.20 -12.17
N ALA A 6 9.01 -9.47 -11.47
CA ALA A 6 8.59 -8.31 -10.67
C ALA A 6 7.96 -7.22 -11.54
N GLY A 7 8.54 -6.93 -12.71
CA GLY A 7 7.96 -6.00 -13.68
C GLY A 7 6.56 -6.42 -14.16
N ARG A 8 6.36 -7.71 -14.48
CA ARG A 8 5.05 -8.24 -14.87
C ARG A 8 4.01 -8.09 -13.75
N TYR A 9 4.34 -8.40 -12.51
CA TYR A 9 3.40 -8.22 -11.39
C TYR A 9 3.10 -6.76 -11.08
N VAL A 10 4.07 -5.86 -11.31
CA VAL A 10 3.85 -4.41 -11.19
C VAL A 10 2.81 -3.92 -12.19
N GLU A 11 2.81 -4.48 -13.40
CA GLU A 11 1.87 -4.13 -14.46
C GLU A 11 0.50 -4.81 -14.28
N GLU A 12 0.50 -6.08 -13.89
CA GLU A 12 -0.71 -6.90 -13.72
C GLU A 12 -1.53 -6.46 -12.50
N PHE A 13 -0.87 -6.10 -11.39
CA PHE A 13 -1.50 -5.80 -10.09
C PHE A 13 -1.25 -4.35 -9.64
N ARG A 14 -1.40 -3.40 -10.57
CA ARG A 14 -1.14 -1.97 -10.35
C ARG A 14 -1.99 -1.37 -9.23
N GLY A 15 -3.29 -1.68 -9.18
CA GLY A 15 -4.22 -1.21 -8.16
C GLY A 15 -3.93 -1.83 -6.80
N VAL A 16 -3.63 -3.13 -6.75
CA VAL A 16 -3.26 -3.82 -5.51
C VAL A 16 -1.97 -3.22 -4.93
N LEU A 17 -0.94 -3.06 -5.75
CA LEU A 17 0.32 -2.45 -5.31
C LEU A 17 0.16 -0.98 -4.92
N SER A 18 -0.70 -0.25 -5.62
CA SER A 18 -1.04 1.14 -5.27
C SER A 18 -1.68 1.20 -3.88
N LEU A 19 -2.63 0.31 -3.59
CA LEU A 19 -3.29 0.21 -2.28
C LEU A 19 -2.30 -0.19 -1.17
N LEU A 20 -1.48 -1.23 -1.38
CA LEU A 20 -0.48 -1.66 -0.40
C LEU A 20 0.58 -0.57 -0.12
N ARG A 21 1.02 0.16 -1.15
CA ARG A 21 1.91 1.31 -0.99
C ARG A 21 1.24 2.44 -0.22
N PHE A 22 -0.05 2.68 -0.45
CA PHE A 22 -0.81 3.63 0.36
C PHE A 22 -0.84 3.22 1.83
N LEU A 23 -1.11 1.95 2.15
CA LEU A 23 -1.11 1.47 3.53
C LEU A 23 0.26 1.67 4.21
N ARG A 24 1.37 1.38 3.51
CA ARG A 24 2.72 1.69 3.99
C ARG A 24 2.88 3.18 4.29
N ARG A 25 2.52 4.03 3.33
CA ARG A 25 2.64 5.49 3.42
C ARG A 25 1.78 6.08 4.55
N ALA A 26 0.63 5.47 4.82
CA ALA A 26 -0.29 5.81 5.90
C ALA A 26 0.10 5.19 7.26
N GLY A 27 1.27 4.54 7.38
CA GLY A 27 1.71 3.93 8.64
C GLY A 27 0.99 2.64 9.03
N ARG A 28 0.10 2.12 8.18
CA ARG A 28 -0.72 0.92 8.41
C ARG A 28 0.00 -0.36 8.00
N LEU A 29 1.22 -0.55 8.52
CA LEU A 29 2.05 -1.72 8.20
C LEU A 29 1.41 -3.04 8.61
N GLY A 30 0.63 -3.06 9.70
CA GLY A 30 -0.10 -4.25 10.13
C GLY A 30 -1.06 -4.79 9.06
N GLU A 31 -1.68 -3.94 8.24
CA GLU A 31 -2.55 -4.39 7.15
C GLU A 31 -1.74 -5.00 5.99
N VAL A 32 -0.53 -4.47 5.74
CA VAL A 32 0.39 -5.05 4.75
C VAL A 32 0.88 -6.43 5.22
N ASP A 33 1.17 -6.56 6.52
CA ASP A 33 1.62 -7.82 7.12
C ASP A 33 0.51 -8.87 7.16
N LYS A 34 -0.73 -8.49 7.51
CA LYS A 34 -1.92 -9.36 7.41
C LYS A 34 -2.09 -9.90 5.99
N PHE A 35 -1.98 -9.03 4.98
CA PHE A 35 -2.04 -9.47 3.58
C PHE A 35 -0.89 -10.43 3.26
N ALA A 36 0.34 -10.10 3.65
CA ALA A 36 1.53 -10.92 3.39
C ALA A 36 1.47 -12.32 4.01
N SER A 37 0.80 -12.42 5.16
CA SER A 37 0.67 -13.65 5.97
C SER A 37 -0.67 -14.36 5.80
N ALA A 38 -1.52 -13.91 4.87
CA ALA A 38 -2.83 -14.50 4.64
C ALA A 38 -2.72 -16.01 4.34
N PRO A 39 -3.52 -16.87 5.02
CA PRO A 39 -3.39 -18.33 4.92
C PRO A 39 -3.86 -18.88 3.57
N ASP A 40 -4.76 -18.16 2.88
CA ASP A 40 -5.34 -18.55 1.61
C ASP A 40 -5.68 -17.32 0.74
N ALA A 41 -6.09 -17.59 -0.50
CA ALA A 41 -6.41 -16.56 -1.49
C ALA A 41 -7.64 -15.72 -1.09
N GLU A 42 -8.61 -16.31 -0.41
CA GLU A 42 -9.83 -15.63 0.00
C GLU A 42 -9.52 -14.62 1.10
N SER A 43 -8.80 -15.05 2.14
CA SER A 43 -8.32 -14.20 3.23
C SER A 43 -7.47 -13.03 2.72
N ALA A 44 -6.60 -13.28 1.74
CA ALA A 44 -5.77 -12.23 1.15
C ALA A 44 -6.61 -11.16 0.43
N VAL A 45 -7.64 -11.58 -0.31
CA VAL A 45 -8.56 -10.66 -1.02
C VAL A 45 -9.46 -9.91 -0.03
N GLU A 46 -9.94 -10.56 1.02
CA GLU A 46 -10.71 -9.92 2.10
C GLU A 46 -9.93 -8.77 2.75
N VAL A 47 -8.65 -8.98 3.10
CA VAL A 47 -7.79 -7.90 3.64
C VAL A 47 -7.72 -6.70 2.68
N LEU A 48 -7.62 -6.95 1.37
CA LEU A 48 -7.64 -5.87 0.38
C LEU A 48 -8.99 -5.16 0.32
N ARG A 49 -10.12 -5.88 0.40
CA ARG A 49 -11.47 -5.30 0.43
C ARG A 49 -11.70 -4.43 1.66
N GLU A 50 -11.22 -4.87 2.82
CA GLU A 50 -11.25 -4.08 4.05
C GLU A 50 -10.41 -2.80 3.90
N ALA A 51 -9.21 -2.91 3.33
CA ALA A 51 -8.36 -1.76 3.05
C ALA A 51 -8.99 -0.79 2.03
N MET A 52 -9.66 -1.29 0.99
CA MET A 52 -10.43 -0.47 0.05
C MET A 52 -11.55 0.27 0.75
N SER A 53 -12.29 -0.40 1.63
CA SER A 53 -13.38 0.20 2.42
C SER A 53 -12.88 1.32 3.32
N LEU A 54 -11.70 1.17 3.93
CA LEU A 54 -11.03 2.25 4.66
C LEU A 54 -10.78 3.45 3.75
N VAL A 55 -10.22 3.24 2.56
CA VAL A 55 -9.97 4.33 1.60
C VAL A 55 -11.26 5.02 1.19
N TYR A 56 -12.32 4.27 0.88
CA TYR A 56 -13.62 4.85 0.50
C TYR A 56 -14.19 5.77 1.58
N ARG A 57 -14.13 5.36 2.85
CA ARG A 57 -14.61 6.18 3.98
C ARG A 57 -13.75 7.40 4.26
N SER A 58 -12.45 7.30 3.97
CA SER A 58 -11.47 8.34 4.32
C SER A 58 -11.27 9.37 3.20
N ARG A 59 -11.84 9.14 2.02
CA ARG A 59 -11.61 9.95 0.83
C ARG A 59 -12.20 11.35 0.98
N ARG A 60 -11.34 12.35 1.20
CA ARG A 60 -11.70 13.77 1.25
C ARG A 60 -10.91 14.51 0.17
N GLY A 61 -11.42 14.47 -1.06
CA GLY A 61 -10.75 15.06 -2.23
C GLY A 61 -9.55 14.22 -2.68
N GLU A 62 -8.37 14.85 -2.77
CA GLU A 62 -7.12 14.24 -3.25
C GLU A 62 -6.44 13.35 -2.18
N TYR A 63 -6.69 13.63 -0.89
CA TYR A 63 -6.03 12.99 0.24
C TYR A 63 -6.98 12.04 0.96
N CYS A 64 -6.45 10.88 1.31
CA CYS A 64 -7.16 9.85 2.07
C CYS A 64 -6.62 9.72 3.50
N VAL A 65 -5.51 10.39 3.81
CA VAL A 65 -5.02 10.65 5.17
C VAL A 65 -4.61 12.11 5.21
N GLU A 66 -5.18 12.85 6.15
CA GLU A 66 -4.80 14.22 6.50
C GLU A 66 -4.97 14.37 8.01
N GLU A 67 -3.87 14.24 8.76
CA GLU A 67 -3.90 14.25 10.23
C GLU A 67 -2.66 14.95 10.80
N GLU A 68 -2.83 15.60 11.95
CA GLU A 68 -1.72 16.18 12.69
C GLU A 68 -0.88 15.07 13.32
N ILE A 69 0.45 15.16 13.19
CA ILE A 69 1.39 14.21 13.78
C ILE A 69 2.34 14.93 14.73
N SER A 70 2.85 14.19 15.71
CA SER A 70 3.87 14.71 16.62
C SER A 70 5.24 14.87 15.92
N ALA A 71 6.12 15.70 16.49
CA ALA A 71 7.48 15.85 15.98
C ALA A 71 8.28 14.54 15.99
N GLU A 72 7.97 13.64 16.94
CA GLU A 72 8.61 12.32 17.07
C GLU A 72 8.24 11.40 15.90
N GLU A 73 7.01 11.53 15.38
CA GLU A 73 6.49 10.72 14.27
C GLU A 73 6.97 11.19 12.89
N VAL A 74 7.47 12.42 12.78
CA VAL A 74 7.95 12.99 11.50
C VAL A 74 8.98 12.08 10.85
N SER A 75 10.02 11.68 11.59
CA SER A 75 11.09 10.83 11.07
C SER A 75 10.57 9.48 10.56
N ARG A 76 9.58 8.90 11.25
CA ARG A 76 8.92 7.66 10.86
C ARG A 76 8.15 7.85 9.54
N PHE A 77 7.36 8.91 9.40
CA PHE A 77 6.58 9.13 8.18
C PHE A 77 7.43 9.58 7.00
N GLU A 78 8.50 10.34 7.22
CA GLU A 78 9.52 10.63 6.20
C GLU A 78 10.16 9.34 5.67
N TYR A 79 10.43 8.37 6.56
CA TYR A 79 10.95 7.06 6.16
C TYR A 79 9.93 6.25 5.33
N LEU A 80 8.68 6.19 5.79
CA LEU A 80 7.64 5.38 5.17
C LEU A 80 7.11 5.94 3.85
N CYS A 81 7.02 7.26 3.75
CA CYS A 81 6.31 7.94 2.68
C CYS A 81 7.16 8.89 1.85
N GLY A 82 8.35 9.24 2.36
CA GLY A 82 9.15 10.33 1.83
C GLY A 82 8.76 11.66 2.47
N LYS A 83 9.59 12.68 2.26
CA LYS A 83 9.39 14.02 2.83
C LYS A 83 8.14 14.70 2.28
N GLU A 84 7.68 14.30 1.10
CA GLU A 84 6.50 14.85 0.44
C GLU A 84 5.18 14.61 1.19
N CYS A 85 5.16 13.67 2.14
CA CYS A 85 3.96 13.35 2.90
C CYS A 85 3.87 14.11 4.22
N VAL A 86 4.92 14.78 4.65
CA VAL A 86 4.91 15.57 5.89
C VAL A 86 4.96 17.05 5.52
N GLU A 87 3.90 17.77 5.84
CA GLU A 87 3.80 19.21 5.61
C GLU A 87 3.84 19.94 6.95
N ARG A 88 4.54 21.09 7.01
CA ARG A 88 4.52 21.95 8.19
C ARG A 88 3.53 23.08 7.98
N ARG A 89 2.49 23.16 8.82
CA ARG A 89 1.45 24.20 8.79
C ARG A 89 1.27 24.79 10.18
N ASP A 90 1.31 26.12 10.29
CA ASP A 90 1.05 26.84 11.55
C ASP A 90 1.83 26.31 12.76
N GLY A 91 3.10 25.94 12.54
CA GLY A 91 3.97 25.38 13.58
C GLY A 91 3.76 23.89 13.89
N LYS A 92 2.76 23.24 13.29
CA LYS A 92 2.41 21.83 13.44
C LYS A 92 2.88 20.99 12.24
N TYR A 93 3.03 19.68 12.45
CA TYR A 93 3.29 18.72 11.39
C TYR A 93 2.01 18.02 10.99
N VAL A 94 1.74 17.93 9.69
CA VAL A 94 0.55 17.30 9.13
C VAL A 94 0.99 16.22 8.15
N LEU A 95 0.55 14.99 8.40
CA LEU A 95 0.70 13.88 7.47
C LEU A 95 -0.37 13.98 6.40
N ARG A 96 0.04 14.01 5.12
CA ARG A 96 -0.85 14.06 3.96
C ARG A 96 -0.52 12.94 2.99
N VAL A 97 -1.39 11.93 2.93
CA VAL A 97 -1.23 10.81 2.01
C VAL A 97 -2.31 10.83 0.94
N ARG A 98 -1.88 10.99 -0.31
CA ARG A 98 -2.75 10.92 -1.48
C ARG A 98 -3.46 9.58 -1.58
N CYS A 99 -4.73 9.62 -1.95
CA CYS A 99 -5.54 8.43 -2.18
C CYS A 99 -4.88 7.49 -3.21
N PRO A 100 -4.92 6.16 -2.98
CA PRO A 100 -4.42 5.20 -3.95
C PRO A 100 -5.38 5.10 -5.14
N ARG A 101 -4.85 4.63 -6.27
CA ARG A 101 -5.65 3.88 -7.24
C ARG A 101 -6.09 2.58 -6.57
N LEU A 102 -7.39 2.34 -6.50
CA LEU A 102 -7.95 1.11 -5.95
C LEU A 102 -7.90 -0.01 -7.01
N PRO A 103 -7.71 -1.27 -6.59
CA PRO A 103 -7.85 -2.41 -7.49
C PRO A 103 -9.31 -2.52 -7.97
N THR A 104 -9.49 -2.96 -9.22
CA THR A 104 -10.82 -3.27 -9.77
C THR A 104 -11.23 -4.69 -9.38
N ASP A 105 -12.52 -5.02 -9.51
CA ASP A 105 -13.02 -6.38 -9.26
C ASP A 105 -12.33 -7.41 -10.18
N GLU A 106 -12.06 -7.04 -11.44
CA GLU A 106 -11.28 -7.87 -12.37
C GLU A 106 -9.84 -8.10 -11.90
N GLU A 107 -9.21 -7.07 -11.33
CA GLU A 107 -7.85 -7.17 -10.79
C GLU A 107 -7.82 -8.06 -9.55
N LEU A 108 -8.83 -7.96 -8.68
CA LEU A 108 -8.99 -8.84 -7.52
C LEU A 108 -9.27 -10.29 -7.92
N ALA A 109 -10.08 -10.53 -8.96
CA ALA A 109 -10.32 -11.87 -9.48
C ALA A 109 -9.04 -12.50 -10.04
N LYS A 110 -8.28 -11.75 -10.84
CA LYS A 110 -6.96 -12.21 -11.35
C LYS A 110 -5.98 -12.50 -10.22
N LEU A 111 -5.99 -11.66 -9.18
CA LEU A 111 -5.17 -11.89 -8.00
C LEU A 111 -5.57 -13.19 -7.29
N TYR A 112 -6.86 -13.39 -7.05
CA TYR A 112 -7.39 -14.60 -6.43
C TYR A 112 -6.92 -15.87 -7.17
N ASP A 113 -7.05 -15.90 -8.50
CA ASP A 113 -6.60 -17.03 -9.31
C ASP A 113 -5.08 -17.24 -9.25
N ALA A 114 -4.31 -16.15 -9.23
CA ALA A 114 -2.85 -16.21 -9.09
C ALA A 114 -2.40 -16.78 -7.74
N LEU A 115 -3.09 -16.40 -6.66
CA LEU A 115 -2.82 -16.89 -5.32
C LEU A 115 -3.26 -18.36 -5.18
N LYS A 116 -4.46 -18.69 -5.65
CA LYS A 116 -5.03 -20.04 -5.58
C LYS A 116 -4.23 -21.08 -6.37
N SER A 117 -3.70 -20.69 -7.52
CA SER A 117 -2.80 -21.53 -8.32
C SER A 117 -1.38 -21.65 -7.76
N GLY A 118 -1.03 -20.89 -6.72
CA GLY A 118 0.32 -20.82 -6.17
C GLY A 118 1.34 -20.09 -7.06
N ARG A 119 0.89 -19.53 -8.21
CA ARG A 119 1.73 -18.72 -9.12
C ARG A 119 2.33 -17.52 -8.41
N LEU A 120 1.59 -16.94 -7.47
CA LEU A 120 1.97 -15.75 -6.72
C LEU A 120 1.73 -15.99 -5.23
N LYS A 121 2.66 -15.54 -4.39
CA LYS A 121 2.47 -15.46 -2.94
C LYS A 121 2.12 -14.03 -2.54
N PRO A 122 1.21 -13.80 -1.58
CA PRO A 122 0.87 -12.44 -1.12
C PRO A 122 2.10 -11.65 -0.65
N SER A 123 3.02 -12.33 0.04
CA SER A 123 4.28 -11.76 0.52
C SER A 123 5.15 -11.12 -0.58
N VAL A 124 5.06 -11.58 -1.83
CA VAL A 124 5.78 -10.99 -2.96
C VAL A 124 5.26 -9.58 -3.26
N LEU A 125 3.94 -9.39 -3.34
CA LEU A 125 3.35 -8.07 -3.57
C LEU A 125 3.55 -7.15 -2.36
N ALA A 126 3.47 -7.69 -1.14
CA ALA A 126 3.79 -6.94 0.07
C ALA A 126 5.24 -6.44 0.06
N ALA A 127 6.21 -7.30 -0.26
CA ALA A 127 7.62 -6.93 -0.39
C ALA A 127 7.82 -5.85 -1.46
N LEU A 128 7.15 -5.97 -2.62
CA LEU A 128 7.21 -4.95 -3.68
C LEU A 128 6.58 -3.60 -3.28
N ALA A 129 5.60 -3.60 -2.38
CA ALA A 129 5.02 -2.38 -1.84
C ALA A 129 5.93 -1.73 -0.78
N LEU A 130 6.63 -2.55 0.01
CA LEU A 130 7.56 -2.10 1.04
C LEU A 130 8.91 -1.65 0.46
N ALA A 131 9.32 -2.21 -0.67
CA ALA A 131 10.55 -1.82 -1.35
C ALA A 131 10.58 -0.31 -1.63
N ARG A 132 11.70 0.34 -1.31
CA ARG A 132 11.94 1.74 -1.70
C ARG A 132 12.15 1.77 -3.21
N ARG A 133 11.47 2.69 -3.92
CA ARG A 133 11.94 3.06 -5.27
C ARG A 133 13.37 3.56 -5.09
N GLY A 134 14.31 2.89 -5.76
CA GLY A 134 15.74 2.97 -5.49
C GLY A 134 16.23 4.38 -5.17
N GLY A 135 16.64 4.58 -3.93
CA GLY A 135 17.82 5.40 -3.71
C GLY A 135 18.97 4.62 -4.32
N ARG A 136 19.58 5.14 -5.39
CA ARG A 136 21.01 4.91 -5.53
C ARG A 136 21.68 5.41 -4.24
N PRO A 137 22.70 4.71 -3.74
CA PRO A 137 23.57 5.30 -2.71
C PRO A 137 24.09 6.66 -3.18
#